data_AF-A0A942SWL9-F1
#
_entry.id   AF-A0A942SWL9-F1
#
_cell.length_a   1.000
_cell.length_b   1.000
_cell.length_c   1.000
_cell.angle_alpha   90.00
_cell.angle_beta   90.00
_cell.angle_gamma   90.00
#
_symmetry.space_group_name_H-M   'P 1'
#
loop_
_entity.id
_entity.type
_entity.pdbx_description
1 polymer ?
#
loop_
_entity_poly.entity_id
_entity_poly.type
_entity_poly.pdbx_seq_one_letter_code
_entity_poly.pdbx_strand_id
1 'polypeptide(L)'
;MDAMIRLFVPVTTAMTRIELDSARVQVAEENPVTTREDLSELGQLLSARGADAAWAILDDTDGSIASWLALTVVALDGTSPGAVRRRARHADPIEMDEEIRETVLGPALRLRQRVVVPAPMPGGAAGAIVTESLDWSWILPDEMMLSVNTNTSQLVYADWVTDQVDRVAQDIALVR
;
A
#
# COMPACT_ATOMS: atom_id res chain seq x y z
N MET A 1 7.76 -8.36 22.26
CA MET A 1 8.90 -7.68 21.65
C MET A 1 8.34 -7.00 20.42
N ASP A 2 8.12 -5.69 20.48
CA ASP A 2 7.50 -4.96 19.37
C ASP A 2 8.46 -4.98 18.17
N ALA A 3 8.05 -5.68 17.12
CA ALA A 3 8.78 -5.71 15.85
C ALA A 3 8.72 -4.30 15.22
N MET A 4 9.89 -3.68 15.10
CA MET A 4 10.06 -2.34 14.55
C MET A 4 10.15 -2.47 13.02
N ILE A 5 9.18 -1.93 12.29
CA ILE A 5 9.10 -2.02 10.83
C ILE A 5 10.05 -0.99 10.21
N ARG A 6 10.94 -1.42 9.32
CA ARG A 6 11.85 -0.54 8.56
C ARG A 6 11.34 -0.38 7.14
N LEU A 7 10.97 0.84 6.76
CA LEU A 7 10.35 1.17 5.49
C LEU A 7 11.28 2.14 4.72
N PHE A 8 11.80 1.71 3.57
CA PHE A 8 12.74 2.49 2.75
C PHE A 8 12.01 3.33 1.69
N VAL A 9 12.35 4.61 1.54
CA VAL A 9 11.61 5.60 0.72
C VAL A 9 12.41 6.10 -0.48
N PRO A 10 11.91 5.93 -1.71
CA PRO A 10 12.19 6.83 -2.82
C PRO A 10 11.10 7.91 -2.89
N VAL A 11 11.44 9.16 -2.56
CA VAL A 11 10.53 10.30 -2.66
C VAL A 11 10.29 10.61 -4.14
N THR A 12 9.03 10.60 -4.60
CA THR A 12 8.71 11.03 -5.96
C THR A 12 7.82 12.26 -5.98
N THR A 13 8.18 13.19 -6.84
CA THR A 13 7.68 14.56 -6.95
C THR A 13 6.30 14.63 -7.62
N ALA A 14 5.25 15.08 -6.90
CA ALA A 14 4.37 16.20 -7.28
C ALA A 14 3.11 16.28 -6.41
N MET A 15 2.72 17.52 -6.05
CA MET A 15 1.52 17.95 -5.31
C MET A 15 1.55 17.79 -3.79
N THR A 16 0.83 18.71 -3.11
CA THR A 16 0.99 19.14 -1.72
C THR A 16 1.52 18.05 -0.78
N ARG A 17 2.73 18.28 -0.25
CA ARG A 17 3.35 17.44 0.78
C ARG A 17 2.44 17.46 2.02
N ILE A 18 1.55 16.49 2.10
CA ILE A 18 0.92 16.12 3.37
C ILE A 18 2.02 15.40 4.14
N GLU A 19 2.58 16.07 5.15
CA GLU A 19 3.47 15.37 6.08
C GLU A 19 2.60 14.37 6.85
N LEU A 20 2.80 13.10 6.54
CA LEU A 20 2.17 11.99 7.24
C LEU A 20 3.19 11.46 8.23
N ASP A 21 2.86 11.54 9.50
CA ASP A 21 3.63 10.90 10.57
C ASP A 21 2.88 9.63 10.97
N SER A 22 3.59 8.52 10.95
CA SER A 22 3.15 7.28 11.56
C SER A 22 4.30 6.83 12.45
N ALA A 23 4.02 6.69 13.75
CA ALA A 23 5.02 6.25 14.74
C ALA A 23 5.61 4.85 14.44
N ARG A 24 5.08 4.13 13.44
CA ARG A 24 5.55 2.82 12.97
C ARG A 24 6.31 2.85 11.65
N VAL A 25 6.35 4.01 11.00
CA VAL A 25 7.09 4.22 9.76
C VAL A 25 8.40 4.92 10.12
N GLN A 26 9.46 4.14 10.35
CA GLN A 26 10.80 4.73 10.46
C GLN A 26 11.33 5.04 9.06
N VAL A 27 11.48 6.33 8.76
CA VAL A 27 12.36 6.81 7.69
C VAL A 27 13.79 6.67 8.21
N ALA A 28 14.62 5.86 7.56
CA ALA A 28 16.02 5.70 7.97
C ALA A 28 16.76 7.05 7.80
N GLU A 29 17.07 7.73 8.91
CA GLU A 29 17.79 9.01 8.91
C GLU A 29 19.27 8.87 8.53
N GLU A 30 19.83 7.65 8.55
CA GLU A 30 21.22 7.39 8.17
C GLU A 30 21.33 6.11 7.33
N ASN A 31 21.76 6.27 6.08
CA ASN A 31 22.12 5.20 5.15
C ASN A 31 23.16 4.24 5.74
N PRO A 32 22.94 2.91 5.68
CA PRO A 32 23.83 2.08 4.90
C PRO A 32 23.38 2.17 3.45
N VAL A 33 24.25 2.66 2.57
CA VAL A 33 24.10 2.55 1.12
C VAL A 33 24.23 1.07 0.76
N THR A 34 23.24 0.25 1.09
CA THR A 34 22.98 -0.97 0.35
C THR A 34 22.20 -0.51 -0.87
N THR A 35 22.90 -0.36 -1.99
CA THR A 35 22.31 -0.18 -3.33
C THR A 35 21.46 -1.39 -3.66
N ARG A 36 20.28 -1.52 -3.06
CA ARG A 36 19.31 -2.51 -3.53
C ARG A 36 18.57 -1.89 -4.71
N GLU A 37 19.10 -2.20 -5.89
CA GLU A 37 18.55 -1.76 -7.19
C GLU A 37 17.05 -2.11 -7.30
N ASP A 38 16.64 -3.23 -6.71
CA ASP A 38 15.25 -3.68 -6.63
C ASP A 38 14.28 -2.66 -5.98
N LEU A 39 14.72 -1.94 -4.94
CA LEU A 39 13.94 -0.89 -4.27
C LEU A 39 13.82 0.36 -5.14
N SER A 40 14.89 0.71 -5.85
CA SER A 40 14.93 1.89 -6.71
C SER A 40 14.05 1.72 -7.94
N GLU A 41 14.15 0.58 -8.63
CA GLU A 41 13.34 0.26 -9.80
C GLU A 41 11.85 0.23 -9.45
N LEU A 42 11.50 -0.37 -8.30
CA LEU A 42 10.10 -0.42 -7.92
C LEU A 42 9.58 0.93 -7.41
N GLY A 43 10.40 1.73 -6.73
CA GLY A 43 10.05 3.11 -6.41
C GLY A 43 9.65 3.92 -7.65
N GLN A 44 10.43 3.78 -8.73
CA GLN A 44 10.11 4.40 -10.02
C GLN A 44 8.82 3.83 -10.62
N LEU A 45 8.59 2.53 -10.52
CA LEU A 45 7.37 1.89 -11.02
C LEU A 45 6.11 2.34 -10.27
N LEU A 46 6.18 2.45 -8.94
CA LEU A 46 5.06 2.90 -8.11
C LEU A 46 4.75 4.37 -8.35
N SER A 47 5.78 5.20 -8.49
CA SER A 47 5.62 6.58 -8.93
C SER A 47 5.00 6.69 -10.33
N ALA A 48 5.46 5.88 -11.28
CA ALA A 48 4.87 5.82 -12.63
C ALA A 48 3.40 5.35 -12.61
N ARG A 49 2.98 4.62 -11.57
CA ARG A 49 1.59 4.25 -11.31
C ARG A 49 0.80 5.31 -10.53
N GLY A 50 1.41 6.45 -10.22
CA GLY A 50 0.77 7.56 -9.52
C GLY A 50 0.70 7.39 -8.00
N ALA A 51 1.58 6.58 -7.40
CA ALA A 51 1.75 6.61 -5.95
C ALA A 51 2.53 7.86 -5.54
N ASP A 52 2.03 8.59 -4.54
CA ASP A 52 2.70 9.76 -3.97
C ASP A 52 3.84 9.34 -3.03
N ALA A 53 3.69 8.19 -2.37
CA ALA A 53 4.73 7.56 -1.58
C ALA A 53 4.63 6.04 -1.65
N ALA A 54 5.75 5.37 -1.44
CA ALA A 54 5.79 3.92 -1.37
C ALA A 54 6.91 3.43 -0.47
N TRP A 55 6.70 2.24 0.08
CA TRP A 55 7.66 1.58 0.95
C TRP A 55 7.64 0.06 0.76
N ALA A 56 8.79 -0.57 0.97
CA ALA A 56 8.91 -2.03 1.02
C ALA A 56 8.54 -2.58 2.39
N ILE A 57 7.79 -3.68 2.41
CA ILE A 57 7.56 -4.48 3.61
C ILE A 57 8.54 -5.66 3.55
N LEU A 58 9.53 -5.64 4.44
CA LEU A 58 10.61 -6.63 4.48
C LEU A 58 10.36 -7.65 5.59
N ASP A 59 10.59 -8.92 5.28
CA ASP A 59 10.75 -9.96 6.30
C ASP A 59 12.02 -9.65 7.11
N ASP A 60 11.90 -9.60 8.44
CA ASP A 60 13.00 -9.27 9.34
C ASP A 60 14.01 -10.42 9.49
N THR A 61 13.62 -11.63 9.14
CA THR A 61 14.41 -12.86 9.28
C THR A 61 15.49 -12.94 8.21
N ASP A 62 15.14 -12.62 6.96
CA ASP A 62 16.04 -12.76 5.81
C ASP A 62 16.18 -11.48 4.96
N GLY A 63 15.44 -10.41 5.27
CA GLY A 63 15.46 -9.16 4.53
C GLY A 63 14.76 -9.23 3.17
N SER A 64 14.07 -10.34 2.87
CA SER A 64 13.30 -10.51 1.65
C SER A 64 12.11 -9.57 1.61
N ILE A 65 11.68 -9.22 0.40
CA ILE A 65 10.52 -8.36 0.21
C ILE A 65 9.27 -9.23 0.25
N ALA A 66 8.50 -9.09 1.31
CA ALA A 66 7.23 -9.79 1.45
C ALA A 66 6.11 -9.08 0.67
N SER A 67 6.12 -7.74 0.66
CA SER A 67 5.18 -6.91 -0.10
C SER A 67 5.62 -5.43 -0.15
N TRP A 68 4.72 -4.57 -0.60
CA TRP A 68 4.89 -3.13 -0.73
C TRP A 68 3.65 -2.41 -0.24
N LEU A 69 3.87 -1.26 0.34
CA LEU A 69 2.83 -0.31 0.72
C LEU A 69 2.94 0.89 -0.20
N ALA A 70 1.88 1.21 -0.94
CA ALA A 70 1.79 2.42 -1.72
C ALA A 70 0.70 3.33 -1.14
N LEU A 71 0.96 4.62 -1.20
CA LEU A 71 0.06 5.66 -0.72
C LEU A 71 -0.24 6.61 -1.87
N THR A 72 -1.52 6.90 -2.05
CA THR A 72 -1.99 7.83 -3.08
C THR A 72 -3.00 8.81 -2.50
N VAL A 73 -2.87 10.08 -2.84
CA VAL A 73 -3.80 11.16 -2.54
C VAL A 73 -4.42 11.61 -3.85
N VAL A 74 -5.74 11.47 -3.97
CA VAL A 74 -6.48 11.77 -5.19
C VAL A 74 -7.51 12.85 -4.93
N ALA A 75 -7.49 13.92 -5.73
CA ALA A 75 -8.59 14.88 -5.78
C ALA A 75 -9.82 14.21 -6.40
N LEU A 76 -10.98 14.38 -5.77
CA LEU A 76 -12.22 13.78 -6.23
C LEU A 76 -12.78 14.50 -7.46
N ASP A 77 -12.59 15.82 -7.59
CA ASP A 77 -13.00 16.63 -8.75
C ASP A 77 -14.44 16.32 -9.23
N GLY A 78 -15.39 16.28 -8.30
CA GLY A 78 -16.79 15.91 -8.57
C GLY A 78 -17.09 14.40 -8.70
N THR A 79 -16.08 13.54 -8.58
CA THR A 79 -16.23 12.07 -8.49
C THR A 79 -16.61 11.66 -7.07
N SER A 80 -17.67 10.87 -6.90
CA SER A 80 -18.02 10.38 -5.56
C SER A 80 -16.92 9.44 -5.00
N PRO A 81 -16.65 9.45 -3.68
CA PRO A 81 -15.73 8.51 -3.04
C PRO A 81 -16.06 7.04 -3.34
N GLY A 82 -17.35 6.69 -3.43
CA GLY A 82 -17.79 5.35 -3.78
C GLY A 82 -17.41 4.93 -5.20
N ALA A 83 -17.32 5.86 -6.14
CA ALA A 83 -16.86 5.58 -7.50
C ALA A 83 -15.34 5.35 -7.54
N VAL A 84 -14.56 6.06 -6.72
CA VAL A 84 -13.12 5.82 -6.58
C VAL A 84 -12.86 4.46 -5.92
N ARG A 85 -13.53 4.17 -4.80
CA ARG A 85 -13.45 2.87 -4.10
C ARG A 85 -13.83 1.69 -4.98
N ARG A 86 -14.79 1.87 -5.89
CA ARG A 86 -15.15 0.82 -6.86
C ARG A 86 -13.99 0.42 -7.76
N ARG A 87 -13.05 1.34 -8.06
CA ARG A 87 -11.85 1.04 -8.87
C ARG A 87 -10.84 0.16 -8.13
N ALA A 88 -10.83 0.20 -6.80
CA ALA A 88 -10.00 -0.68 -5.99
C ALA A 88 -10.53 -2.13 -5.96
N ARG A 89 -11.82 -2.33 -6.27
CA ARG A 89 -12.44 -3.66 -6.27
C ARG A 89 -12.08 -4.44 -7.53
N HIS A 90 -11.57 -5.64 -7.33
CA HIS A 90 -11.51 -6.63 -8.41
C HIS A 90 -12.92 -7.10 -8.79
N ALA A 91 -13.13 -7.37 -10.09
CA ALA A 91 -14.45 -7.73 -10.62
C ALA A 91 -14.94 -9.11 -10.15
N ASP A 92 -14.02 -10.04 -9.92
CA ASP A 92 -14.32 -11.43 -9.54
C ASP A 92 -13.31 -11.93 -8.48
N PRO A 93 -13.44 -11.50 -7.22
CA PRO A 93 -12.58 -11.96 -6.14
C PRO A 93 -12.99 -13.36 -5.67
N ILE A 94 -12.01 -14.20 -5.33
CA ILE A 94 -12.21 -15.48 -4.65
C ILE A 94 -12.79 -15.23 -3.25
N GLU A 95 -12.20 -14.27 -2.54
CA GLU A 95 -12.62 -13.86 -1.20
C GLU A 95 -12.61 -12.33 -1.13
N MET A 96 -13.57 -11.75 -0.41
CA MET A 96 -13.66 -10.31 -0.19
C MET A 96 -14.13 -10.04 1.24
N ASP A 97 -13.39 -9.18 1.94
CA ASP A 97 -13.70 -8.66 3.26
C ASP A 97 -13.68 -7.13 3.18
N GLU A 98 -14.83 -6.51 3.45
CA GLU A 98 -15.02 -5.07 3.34
C GLU A 98 -15.72 -4.53 4.59
N GLU A 99 -15.10 -3.56 5.24
CA GLU A 99 -15.65 -2.96 6.45
C GLU A 99 -15.19 -1.51 6.62
N ILE A 100 -15.95 -0.75 7.41
CA ILE A 100 -15.53 0.59 7.86
C ILE A 100 -14.89 0.43 9.24
N ARG A 101 -13.67 0.93 9.42
CA ARG A 101 -12.95 0.94 10.69
C ARG A 101 -12.63 2.37 11.11
N GLU A 102 -12.76 2.64 12.40
CA GLU A 102 -12.29 3.90 13.01
C GLU A 102 -10.77 3.86 13.16
N THR A 103 -10.10 4.94 12.74
CA THR A 103 -8.63 5.11 12.82
C THR A 103 -8.29 6.47 13.43
N VAL A 104 -7.00 6.75 13.67
CA VAL A 104 -6.55 8.07 14.15
C VAL A 104 -6.96 9.20 13.20
N LEU A 105 -6.89 8.97 11.89
CA LEU A 105 -7.30 9.94 10.87
C LEU A 105 -8.83 10.10 10.74
N GLY A 106 -9.60 9.17 11.30
CA GLY A 106 -11.06 9.08 11.19
C GLY A 106 -11.53 7.76 10.57
N PRO A 107 -12.80 7.67 10.14
CA PRO A 107 -13.34 6.44 9.55
C PRO A 107 -12.72 6.16 8.18
N ALA A 108 -12.22 4.94 8.00
CA ALA A 108 -11.73 4.44 6.72
C ALA A 108 -12.49 3.20 6.26
N LEU A 109 -12.60 3.04 4.95
CA LEU A 109 -12.98 1.76 4.36
C LEU A 109 -11.72 0.89 4.27
N ARG A 110 -11.79 -0.31 4.82
CA ARG A 110 -10.82 -1.38 4.63
C ARG A 110 -11.42 -2.41 3.68
N LEU A 111 -10.68 -2.75 2.63
CA LEU A 111 -11.05 -3.75 1.63
C LEU A 111 -9.91 -4.73 1.45
N ARG A 112 -10.09 -5.98 1.83
CA ARG A 112 -9.17 -7.09 1.57
C ARG A 112 -9.79 -8.01 0.54
N GLN A 113 -9.04 -8.37 -0.49
CA GLN A 113 -9.51 -9.28 -1.53
C GLN A 113 -8.45 -10.32 -1.88
N ARG A 114 -8.89 -11.55 -2.11
CA ARG A 114 -8.06 -12.60 -2.72
C ARG A 114 -8.51 -12.80 -4.15
N VAL A 115 -7.61 -12.66 -5.10
CA VAL A 115 -7.96 -12.60 -6.53
C VAL A 115 -6.98 -13.38 -7.38
N VAL A 116 -7.47 -13.92 -8.49
CA VAL A 116 -6.63 -14.53 -9.51
C VAL A 116 -6.29 -13.45 -10.53
N VAL A 117 -5.00 -13.19 -10.73
CA VAL A 117 -4.53 -12.22 -11.75
C VAL A 117 -3.71 -12.93 -12.82
N PRO A 118 -3.81 -12.49 -14.10
CA PRO A 118 -2.98 -13.01 -15.16
C PRO A 118 -1.50 -12.82 -14.83
N ALA A 119 -0.73 -13.89 -15.00
CA ALA A 119 0.72 -13.87 -14.83
C ALA A 119 1.40 -14.01 -16.19
N PRO A 120 2.33 -13.10 -16.54
CA PRO A 120 3.13 -13.26 -17.74
C PRO A 120 4.04 -14.48 -17.56
N MET A 121 3.82 -15.53 -18.36
CA MET A 121 4.69 -16.71 -18.38
C MET A 121 5.67 -16.66 -19.55
N PRO A 122 6.91 -17.12 -19.36
CA PRO A 122 7.83 -17.35 -20.46
C PRO A 122 7.20 -18.30 -21.51
N GLY A 123 7.17 -17.89 -22.77
CA GLY A 123 6.62 -18.69 -23.87
C GLY A 123 5.15 -18.43 -24.23
N GLY A 124 4.51 -17.41 -23.64
CA GLY A 124 3.19 -16.93 -24.08
C GLY A 124 1.99 -17.76 -23.62
N ALA A 125 2.21 -18.77 -22.77
CA ALA A 125 1.11 -19.45 -22.09
C ALA A 125 0.43 -18.48 -21.09
N ALA A 126 -0.91 -18.49 -21.04
CA ALA A 126 -1.64 -17.74 -20.03
C ALA A 126 -1.46 -18.42 -18.66
N GLY A 127 -0.58 -17.88 -17.83
CA GLY A 127 -0.48 -18.25 -16.42
C GLY A 127 -1.42 -17.41 -15.56
N ALA A 128 -1.67 -17.87 -14.35
CA ALA A 128 -2.38 -17.11 -13.35
C ALA A 128 -1.68 -17.24 -12.00
N ILE A 129 -1.61 -16.16 -11.26
CA ILE A 129 -1.16 -16.15 -9.87
C ILE A 129 -2.32 -15.71 -8.98
N VAL A 130 -2.39 -16.31 -7.80
CA VAL A 130 -3.28 -15.82 -6.76
C VAL A 130 -2.53 -14.71 -6.03
N THR A 131 -3.21 -13.60 -5.83
CA THR A 131 -2.68 -12.49 -5.04
C THR A 131 -3.71 -12.03 -4.04
N GLU A 132 -3.21 -11.51 -2.92
CA GLU A 132 -4.02 -10.84 -1.93
C GLU A 132 -3.78 -9.33 -2.04
N SER A 133 -4.86 -8.58 -2.25
CA SER A 133 -4.87 -7.12 -2.19
C SER A 133 -5.49 -6.64 -0.90
N LEU A 134 -4.96 -5.54 -0.38
CA LEU A 134 -5.56 -4.81 0.73
C LEU A 134 -5.49 -3.32 0.39
N ASP A 135 -6.65 -2.67 0.47
CA ASP A 135 -6.85 -1.25 0.25
C ASP A 135 -7.49 -0.65 1.50
N TRP A 136 -6.90 0.43 1.98
CA TRP A 136 -7.47 1.29 2.99
C TRP A 136 -7.75 2.64 2.36
N SER A 137 -8.93 3.21 2.61
CA SER A 137 -9.26 4.53 2.06
C SER A 137 -10.06 5.45 2.98
N TRP A 138 -9.60 6.69 3.06
CA TRP A 138 -10.21 7.77 3.85
C TRP A 138 -10.73 8.86 2.92
N ILE A 139 -11.86 9.45 3.28
CA ILE A 139 -12.30 10.70 2.69
C ILE A 139 -11.65 11.81 3.52
N LEU A 140 -10.82 12.62 2.88
CA LEU A 140 -10.19 13.77 3.50
C LEU A 140 -11.06 15.03 3.30
N PRO A 141 -10.78 16.12 4.04
CA PRO A 141 -11.29 17.44 3.69
C PRO A 141 -10.95 17.86 2.25
N ASP A 142 -11.62 18.90 1.77
CA ASP A 142 -11.37 19.52 0.46
C ASP A 142 -11.52 18.60 -0.75
N GLU A 143 -12.49 17.68 -0.67
CA GLU A 143 -12.78 16.72 -1.75
C GLU A 143 -11.57 15.87 -2.14
N MET A 144 -10.74 15.47 -1.18
CA MET A 144 -9.63 14.55 -1.41
C MET A 144 -9.92 13.15 -0.86
N MET A 145 -9.25 12.16 -1.41
CA MET A 145 -9.27 10.78 -0.93
C MET A 145 -7.84 10.30 -0.75
N LEU A 146 -7.55 9.77 0.43
CA LEU A 146 -6.32 9.05 0.72
C LEU A 146 -6.59 7.56 0.51
N SER A 147 -5.71 6.89 -0.23
CA SER A 147 -5.68 5.44 -0.37
C SER A 147 -4.32 4.91 0.05
N VAL A 148 -4.33 3.79 0.76
CA VAL A 148 -3.15 3.01 1.09
C VAL A 148 -3.39 1.60 0.58
N ASN A 149 -2.59 1.17 -0.38
CA ASN A 149 -2.77 -0.09 -1.05
C ASN A 149 -1.53 -0.98 -0.92
N THR A 150 -1.77 -2.27 -0.77
CA THR A 150 -0.75 -3.30 -0.78
C THR A 150 -1.23 -4.51 -1.57
N ASN A 151 -0.28 -5.28 -2.09
CA ASN A 151 -0.59 -6.53 -2.78
C ASN A 151 0.54 -7.54 -2.57
N THR A 152 0.21 -8.79 -2.29
CA THR A 152 1.20 -9.87 -2.19
C THR A 152 0.74 -11.14 -2.89
N SER A 153 1.59 -11.64 -3.79
CA SER A 153 1.45 -12.95 -4.42
C SER A 153 2.13 -14.06 -3.61
N GLN A 154 2.87 -13.71 -2.55
CA GLN A 154 3.48 -14.66 -1.63
C GLN A 154 2.49 -14.96 -0.51
N LEU A 155 1.56 -15.89 -0.76
CA LEU A 155 0.42 -16.13 0.14
C LEU A 155 0.82 -16.55 1.57
N VAL A 156 2.03 -17.07 1.77
CA VAL A 156 2.58 -17.35 3.11
C VAL A 156 2.73 -16.08 3.96
N TYR A 157 2.95 -14.93 3.32
CA TYR A 157 3.06 -13.63 3.98
C TYR A 157 1.75 -12.86 4.05
N ALA A 158 0.66 -13.36 3.46
CA ALA A 158 -0.55 -12.59 3.24
C ALA A 158 -1.19 -12.04 4.53
N ASP A 159 -1.38 -12.89 5.54
CA ASP A 159 -1.90 -12.47 6.84
C ASP A 159 -0.94 -11.53 7.56
N TRP A 160 0.36 -11.82 7.53
CA TRP A 160 1.37 -10.99 8.20
C TRP A 160 1.50 -9.60 7.54
N VAL A 161 1.49 -9.52 6.20
CA VAL A 161 1.48 -8.26 5.45
C VAL A 161 0.21 -7.48 5.79
N THR A 162 -0.94 -8.14 5.81
CA THR A 162 -2.22 -7.54 6.21
C THR A 162 -2.13 -6.93 7.59
N ASP A 163 -1.57 -7.65 8.58
CA ASP A 163 -1.40 -7.15 9.93
C ASP A 163 -0.46 -5.94 9.99
N GLN A 164 0.64 -5.93 9.23
CA GLN A 164 1.55 -4.78 9.19
C GLN A 164 0.86 -3.56 8.59
N VAL A 165 0.13 -3.72 7.49
CA VAL A 165 -0.56 -2.61 6.82
C VAL A 165 -1.73 -2.10 7.66
N ASP A 166 -2.51 -2.98 8.29
CA ASP A 166 -3.57 -2.59 9.22
C ASP A 166 -3.01 -1.75 10.37
N ARG A 167 -1.84 -2.10 10.92
CA ARG A 167 -1.16 -1.31 11.96
C ARG A 167 -0.70 0.05 11.45
N VAL A 168 -0.15 0.12 10.24
CA VAL A 168 0.25 1.41 9.65
C VAL A 168 -0.99 2.27 9.44
N ALA A 169 -2.03 1.74 8.78
CA ALA A 169 -3.27 2.44 8.47
C ALA A 169 -3.99 2.97 9.72
N GLN A 170 -4.02 2.18 10.81
CA GLN A 170 -4.62 2.60 12.08
C GLN A 170 -3.96 3.84 12.69
N ASP A 171 -2.65 3.99 12.49
CA ASP A 171 -1.82 5.02 13.11
C ASP A 171 -1.49 6.20 12.19
N ILE A 172 -2.00 6.23 10.95
CA ILE A 172 -1.82 7.39 10.06
C ILE A 172 -2.51 8.61 10.69
N ALA A 173 -1.78 9.72 10.80
CA ALA A 173 -2.30 11.00 11.22
C ALA A 173 -1.85 12.12 10.26
N LEU A 174 -2.62 13.22 10.21
CA LEU A 174 -2.18 14.45 9.56
C LEU A 174 -1.22 15.20 10.50
N VAL A 175 -0.02 15.49 10.04
CA VAL A 175 0.88 16.43 10.73
C VAL A 175 0.38 17.84 10.47
N ARG A 176 0.27 18.65 11.54
CA ARG A 176 -0.16 20.05 11.49
C ARG A 176 1.04 20.99 11.48
#